data_AF-A0A0L6JPL2-F1
#
_entry.id   AF-A0A0L6JPL2-F1
#
_cell.length_a   1.000
_cell.length_b   1.000
_cell.length_c   1.000
_cell.angle_alpha   90.00
_cell.angle_beta   90.00
_cell.angle_gamma   90.00
#
_symmetry.space_group_name_H-M   'P 1'
#
loop_
_entity.id
_entity.type
_entity.pdbx_description
1 polymer ?
#
loop_
_entity_poly.entity_id
_entity_poly.type
_entity_poly.pdbx_seq_one_letter_code
_entity_poly.pdbx_strand_id
1 'polypeptide(L)'
;MLDKAIRIAAKAHEGQLDKAGQPYILHPLRVMFMRRNETERICAVLHDTIEDSDITIEYLRKEGFSEGVLIALDALTKRENENYDDFIGRVLENKTACKVKLADLSDNMDLSRISNPTQEDYQRVEKYRKAADRILMTMDSEGDDEYKAIKEIEINGCVSVPQSCSEDEFLQKFIDFIENNYWSFGGGVKEINEKQ
;
A
#
# COMPACT_ATOMS: atom_id res chain seq x y z
N MET A 1 -1.63 10.46 20.46
CA MET A 1 -2.12 9.10 20.17
C MET A 1 -1.24 8.40 19.15
N LEU A 2 -0.87 9.06 18.05
CA LEU A 2 0.07 8.50 17.07
C LEU A 2 1.42 8.10 17.67
N ASP A 3 1.96 8.90 18.59
CA ASP A 3 3.19 8.59 19.34
C ASP A 3 3.10 7.26 20.10
N LYS A 4 1.95 6.99 20.73
CA LYS A 4 1.67 5.75 21.45
C LYS A 4 1.56 4.58 20.47
N ALA A 5 0.87 4.76 19.35
CA ALA A 5 0.74 3.75 18.29
C ALA A 5 2.12 3.31 17.77
N ILE A 6 3.00 4.28 17.49
CA ILE A 6 4.38 4.02 17.03
C ILE A 6 5.16 3.21 18.08
N ARG A 7 5.04 3.54 19.37
CA ARG A 7 5.71 2.79 20.45
C ARG A 7 5.19 1.35 20.57
N ILE A 8 3.89 1.15 20.44
CA ILE A 8 3.27 -0.19 20.47
C ILE A 8 3.77 -1.01 19.27
N ALA A 9 3.72 -0.46 18.06
CA ALA A 9 4.19 -1.13 16.86
C ALA A 9 5.69 -1.48 16.92
N ALA A 10 6.53 -0.54 17.37
CA ALA A 10 7.96 -0.77 17.49
C ALA A 10 8.29 -1.89 18.48
N LYS A 11 7.50 -2.02 19.56
CA LYS A 11 7.63 -3.12 20.52
C LYS A 11 7.08 -4.43 19.97
N ALA A 12 5.94 -4.41 19.28
CA ALA A 12 5.32 -5.59 18.69
C ALA A 12 6.23 -6.28 17.67
N HIS A 13 6.95 -5.48 16.86
CA HIS A 13 7.84 -5.96 15.81
C HIS A 13 9.33 -5.97 16.25
N GLU A 14 9.63 -5.93 17.55
CA GLU A 14 11.00 -5.94 18.05
C GLU A 14 11.71 -7.25 17.67
N GLY A 15 12.85 -7.13 16.98
CA GLY A 15 13.63 -8.28 16.51
C GLY A 15 13.06 -8.98 15.25
N GLN A 16 11.89 -8.58 14.75
CA GLN A 16 11.34 -9.09 13.50
C GLN A 16 12.09 -8.49 12.30
N LEU A 17 12.42 -9.34 11.32
CA LEU A 17 13.08 -8.95 10.08
C LEU A 17 12.15 -9.18 8.89
N ASP A 18 12.22 -8.30 7.89
CA ASP A 18 11.53 -8.48 6.61
C ASP A 18 12.28 -9.48 5.70
N LYS A 19 11.71 -9.77 4.53
CA LYS A 19 12.31 -10.70 3.54
C LYS A 19 13.68 -10.23 3.03
N ALA A 20 14.01 -8.95 3.17
CA ALA A 20 15.30 -8.37 2.79
C ALA A 20 16.27 -8.26 3.99
N GLY A 21 15.91 -8.81 5.15
CA GLY A 21 16.72 -8.79 6.37
C GLY A 21 16.75 -7.43 7.08
N GLN A 22 15.85 -6.51 6.74
CA GLN A 22 15.74 -5.21 7.42
C GLN A 22 14.75 -5.28 8.59
N PRO A 23 14.85 -4.41 9.61
CA PRO A 23 13.88 -4.37 10.71
C PRO A 23 12.45 -4.16 10.20
N TYR A 24 11.54 -5.05 10.57
CA TYR A 24 10.17 -5.08 10.02
C TYR A 24 9.39 -3.80 10.31
N ILE A 25 9.62 -3.17 11.47
CA ILE A 25 9.01 -1.88 11.86
C ILE A 25 9.13 -0.78 10.79
N LEU A 26 10.12 -0.86 9.91
CA LEU A 26 10.25 0.09 8.80
C LEU A 26 9.07 0.03 7.82
N HIS A 27 8.42 -1.13 7.64
CA HIS A 27 7.22 -1.26 6.81
C HIS A 27 6.03 -0.49 7.38
N PRO A 28 5.53 -0.76 8.61
CA PRO A 28 4.43 0.02 9.18
C PRO A 28 4.71 1.54 9.22
N LEU A 29 5.98 1.94 9.41
CA LEU A 29 6.37 3.35 9.35
C LEU A 29 6.24 3.94 7.94
N ARG A 30 6.67 3.24 6.88
CA ARG A 30 6.49 3.71 5.49
C ARG A 30 5.01 3.84 5.13
N VAL A 31 4.20 2.83 5.47
CA VAL A 31 2.74 2.88 5.27
C VAL A 31 2.12 4.07 6.02
N MET A 32 2.55 4.32 7.26
CA MET A 32 2.13 5.49 8.03
C MET A 32 2.51 6.81 7.34
N PHE A 33 3.72 6.94 6.80
CA PHE A 33 4.14 8.17 6.13
C PHE A 33 3.41 8.45 4.81
N MET A 34 2.82 7.44 4.18
CA MET A 34 1.96 7.61 3.01
C MET A 34 0.59 8.21 3.34
N ARG A 35 0.20 8.31 4.62
CA ARG A 35 -1.10 8.83 5.06
C ARG A 35 -0.98 10.21 5.70
N ARG A 36 -2.04 11.01 5.58
CA ARG A 36 -2.07 12.39 6.10
C ARG A 36 -2.94 12.52 7.35
N ASN A 37 -4.10 11.86 7.38
CA ASN A 37 -5.02 11.90 8.51
C ASN A 37 -4.44 11.15 9.73
N GLU A 38 -4.60 11.68 10.94
CA GLU A 38 -4.05 11.05 12.15
C GLU A 38 -4.61 9.63 12.40
N THR A 39 -5.92 9.42 12.19
CA THR A 39 -6.56 8.11 12.33
C THR A 39 -5.97 7.11 11.35
N GLU A 40 -5.83 7.48 10.07
CA GLU A 40 -5.20 6.62 9.06
C GLU A 40 -3.75 6.30 9.39
N ARG A 41 -2.99 7.28 9.90
CA ARG A 41 -1.60 7.08 10.33
C ARG A 41 -1.49 6.14 11.52
N ILE A 42 -2.40 6.25 12.49
CA ILE A 42 -2.50 5.32 13.61
C ILE A 42 -2.82 3.91 13.11
N CYS A 43 -3.82 3.76 12.25
CA CYS A 43 -4.18 2.46 11.68
C CYS A 43 -3.02 1.87 10.87
N ALA A 44 -2.38 2.68 10.03
CA ALA A 44 -1.23 2.27 9.21
C ALA A 44 -0.05 1.76 10.04
N VAL A 45 0.32 2.43 11.14
CA VAL A 45 1.44 1.95 11.95
C VAL A 45 1.07 0.70 12.79
N LEU A 46 -0.22 0.46 13.03
CA LEU A 46 -0.71 -0.67 13.83
C LEU A 46 -1.24 -1.85 13.01
N HIS A 47 -1.37 -1.74 11.68
CA HIS A 47 -2.18 -2.67 10.88
C HIS A 47 -1.74 -4.14 10.99
N ASP A 48 -0.43 -4.39 11.04
CA ASP A 48 0.13 -5.75 11.20
C ASP A 48 0.34 -6.16 12.66
N THR A 49 0.21 -5.24 13.61
CA THR A 49 0.54 -5.54 15.01
C THR A 49 -0.37 -6.60 15.61
N ILE A 50 -1.61 -6.72 15.13
CA ILE A 50 -2.59 -7.71 15.63
C ILE A 50 -2.34 -9.08 14.99
N GLU A 51 -1.86 -9.13 13.75
CA GLU A 51 -1.57 -10.40 13.05
C GLU A 51 -0.23 -11.00 13.51
N ASP A 52 0.78 -10.16 13.74
CA ASP A 52 2.16 -10.59 13.95
C ASP A 52 2.60 -10.62 15.42
N SER A 53 1.70 -10.30 16.37
CA SER A 53 2.07 -10.25 17.80
C SER A 53 0.90 -10.60 18.74
N ASP A 54 1.17 -10.62 20.05
CA ASP A 54 0.15 -10.86 21.09
C ASP A 54 -0.79 -9.65 21.33
N ILE A 55 -0.65 -8.58 20.55
CA ILE A 55 -1.50 -7.40 20.66
C ILE A 55 -2.91 -7.71 20.18
N THR A 56 -3.92 -7.33 20.97
CA THR A 56 -5.34 -7.54 20.65
C THR A 56 -6.08 -6.22 20.52
N ILE A 57 -7.21 -6.23 19.81
CA ILE A 57 -8.13 -5.07 19.75
C ILE A 57 -8.53 -4.62 21.17
N GLU A 58 -8.75 -5.55 22.09
CA GLU A 58 -9.11 -5.23 23.47
C GLU A 58 -7.97 -4.56 24.24
N TYR A 59 -6.71 -4.96 23.99
CA TYR A 59 -5.56 -4.24 24.51
C TYR A 59 -5.52 -2.80 23.98
N LEU A 60 -5.69 -2.60 22.67
CA LEU A 60 -5.70 -1.26 22.06
C LEU A 60 -6.85 -0.40 22.61
N ARG A 61 -8.03 -0.99 22.84
CA ARG A 61 -9.14 -0.30 23.51
C ARG A 61 -8.75 0.23 24.88
N LYS A 62 -8.09 -0.61 25.70
CA LYS A 62 -7.60 -0.21 27.05
C LYS A 62 -6.53 0.87 26.99
N GLU A 63 -5.72 0.89 25.94
CA GLU A 63 -4.73 1.93 25.69
C GLU A 63 -5.34 3.29 25.27
N GLY A 64 -6.66 3.34 25.03
CA GLY A 64 -7.41 4.56 24.75
C GLY A 64 -7.54 4.91 23.27
N PHE A 65 -7.33 3.95 22.37
CA PHE A 65 -7.61 4.15 20.94
C PHE A 65 -9.13 4.29 20.70
N SER A 66 -9.51 5.17 19.79
CA SER A 66 -10.92 5.43 19.49
C SER A 66 -11.57 4.24 18.79
N GLU A 67 -12.89 4.06 18.95
CA GLU A 67 -13.61 2.98 18.26
C GLU A 67 -13.45 3.05 16.72
N GLY A 68 -13.31 4.25 16.15
CA GLY A 68 -13.02 4.40 14.71
C GLY A 68 -11.69 3.75 14.29
N VAL A 69 -10.63 3.87 15.12
CA VAL A 69 -9.36 3.17 14.90
C VAL A 69 -9.53 1.67 15.07
N LEU A 70 -10.22 1.23 16.13
CA LEU A 70 -10.40 -0.20 16.42
C LEU A 70 -11.19 -0.93 15.34
N ILE A 71 -12.27 -0.31 14.84
CA ILE A 71 -13.07 -0.86 13.75
C ILE A 71 -12.25 -0.96 12.45
N ALA A 72 -11.45 0.07 12.13
CA ALA A 72 -10.58 0.03 10.96
C ALA A 72 -9.47 -1.03 11.10
N LEU A 73 -8.90 -1.21 12.28
CA LEU A 73 -7.90 -2.25 12.55
C LEU A 73 -8.51 -3.66 12.47
N ASP A 74 -9.72 -3.89 13.00
CA ASP A 74 -10.41 -5.19 12.83
C ASP A 74 -10.64 -5.51 11.35
N ALA A 75 -11.02 -4.51 10.54
CA ALA A 75 -11.17 -4.66 9.10
C ALA A 75 -9.84 -4.98 8.39
N LEU A 76 -8.73 -4.41 8.88
CA LEU A 76 -7.38 -4.62 8.34
C LEU A 76 -6.73 -5.93 8.79
N THR A 77 -7.21 -6.55 9.86
CA THR A 77 -6.71 -7.83 10.37
C THR A 77 -7.46 -8.99 9.73
N LYS A 78 -6.76 -9.83 8.98
CA LYS A 78 -7.26 -11.07 8.41
C LYS A 78 -7.54 -12.10 9.50
N ARG A 79 -8.71 -12.72 9.45
CA ARG A 79 -9.14 -13.71 10.44
C ARG A 79 -8.55 -15.09 10.14
N GLU A 80 -8.45 -15.92 11.17
CA GLU A 80 -8.08 -17.33 11.02
C GLU A 80 -9.09 -18.04 10.11
N ASN A 81 -8.61 -18.83 9.14
CA ASN A 81 -9.42 -19.52 8.13
C ASN A 81 -10.22 -18.62 7.16
N GLU A 82 -10.05 -17.31 7.21
CA GLU A 82 -10.65 -16.40 6.23
C GLU A 82 -9.89 -16.47 4.91
N ASN A 83 -10.62 -16.60 3.79
CA ASN A 83 -10.00 -16.49 2.49
C ASN A 83 -9.70 -15.01 2.17
N TYR A 84 -8.83 -14.78 1.20
CA TYR A 84 -8.35 -13.42 0.93
C TYR A 84 -9.43 -12.50 0.33
N ASP A 85 -10.38 -13.04 -0.43
CA ASP A 85 -11.41 -12.23 -1.07
C ASP A 85 -12.48 -11.73 -0.07
N ASP A 86 -12.80 -12.56 0.93
CA ASP A 86 -13.67 -12.19 2.06
C ASP A 86 -13.00 -11.14 2.95
N PHE A 87 -11.69 -11.31 3.21
CA PHE A 87 -10.90 -10.31 3.92
C PHE A 87 -10.95 -8.95 3.21
N ILE A 88 -10.65 -8.91 1.91
CA ILE A 88 -10.78 -7.68 1.13
C ILE A 88 -12.23 -7.17 1.14
N GLY A 89 -13.23 -8.05 1.11
CA GLY A 89 -14.63 -7.68 1.28
C GLY A 89 -14.90 -6.84 2.53
N ARG A 90 -14.36 -7.24 3.68
CA ARG A 90 -14.47 -6.46 4.94
C ARG A 90 -13.71 -5.15 4.89
N VAL A 91 -12.53 -5.13 4.26
CA VAL A 91 -11.75 -3.90 4.07
C VAL A 91 -12.60 -2.86 3.31
N LEU A 92 -13.33 -3.27 2.27
CA LEU A 92 -14.16 -2.40 1.45
C LEU A 92 -15.30 -1.71 2.22
N GLU A 93 -15.74 -2.28 3.34
CA GLU A 93 -16.78 -1.68 4.19
C GLU A 93 -16.27 -0.52 5.05
N ASN A 94 -14.95 -0.26 5.06
CA ASN A 94 -14.35 0.79 5.87
C ASN A 94 -13.35 1.63 5.07
N LYS A 95 -13.70 2.89 4.79
CA LYS A 95 -12.85 3.84 4.03
C LYS A 95 -11.44 4.02 4.60
N THR A 96 -11.29 4.02 5.92
CA THR A 96 -9.95 4.13 6.55
C THR A 96 -9.14 2.86 6.28
N ALA A 97 -9.77 1.69 6.41
CA ALA A 97 -9.14 0.41 6.07
C ALA A 97 -8.76 0.34 4.60
N CYS A 98 -9.63 0.78 3.66
CA CYS A 98 -9.30 0.89 2.24
C CYS A 98 -8.02 1.71 2.00
N LYS A 99 -7.96 2.93 2.54
CA LYS A 99 -6.82 3.85 2.36
C LYS A 99 -5.52 3.28 2.92
N VAL A 100 -5.59 2.64 4.10
CA VAL A 100 -4.43 1.99 4.72
C VAL A 100 -4.02 0.74 3.95
N LYS A 101 -4.98 -0.08 3.50
CA LYS A 101 -4.70 -1.29 2.75
C LYS A 101 -4.09 -1.00 1.38
N LEU A 102 -4.50 0.08 0.72
CA LEU A 102 -3.80 0.56 -0.48
C LEU A 102 -2.35 0.92 -0.15
N ALA A 103 -2.09 1.74 0.86
CA ALA A 103 -0.71 2.06 1.23
C ALA A 103 0.15 0.83 1.57
N ASP A 104 -0.43 -0.15 2.27
CA ASP A 104 0.19 -1.45 2.56
C ASP A 104 0.51 -2.23 1.26
N LEU A 105 -0.49 -2.43 0.39
CA LEU A 105 -0.31 -3.15 -0.87
C LEU A 105 0.75 -2.50 -1.75
N SER A 106 0.78 -1.16 -1.85
CA SER A 106 1.82 -0.43 -2.59
C SER A 106 3.23 -0.70 -2.05
N ASP A 107 3.43 -0.65 -0.73
CA ASP A 107 4.74 -0.97 -0.12
C ASP A 107 5.14 -2.43 -0.35
N ASN A 108 4.15 -3.35 -0.31
CA ASN A 108 4.35 -4.78 -0.49
C ASN A 108 4.53 -5.21 -1.95
N MET A 109 4.12 -4.38 -2.92
CA MET A 109 4.32 -4.61 -4.35
C MET A 109 5.68 -4.10 -4.87
N ASP A 110 6.45 -3.36 -4.06
CA ASP A 110 7.78 -2.89 -4.43
C ASP A 110 8.82 -4.04 -4.47
N LEU A 111 8.90 -4.69 -5.63
CA LEU A 111 9.87 -5.77 -5.89
C LEU A 111 11.32 -5.29 -5.94
N SER A 112 11.59 -3.98 -6.06
CA SER A 112 12.98 -3.47 -6.11
C SER A 112 13.76 -3.74 -4.83
N ARG A 113 13.05 -4.02 -3.74
CA ARG A 113 13.59 -4.37 -2.42
C ARG A 113 14.05 -5.83 -2.32
N ILE A 114 13.73 -6.66 -3.31
CA ILE A 114 14.10 -8.08 -3.37
C ILE A 114 15.21 -8.26 -4.40
N SER A 115 16.40 -8.72 -3.97
CA SER A 115 17.55 -8.83 -4.87
C SER A 115 17.36 -9.82 -6.02
N ASN A 116 16.62 -10.91 -5.79
CA ASN A 116 16.32 -11.94 -6.79
C ASN A 116 14.85 -12.37 -6.69
N PRO A 117 13.89 -11.60 -7.26
CA PRO A 117 12.48 -11.93 -7.20
C PRO A 117 12.17 -13.29 -7.85
N THR A 118 11.29 -14.06 -7.23
CA THR A 118 10.87 -15.38 -7.70
C THR A 118 9.53 -15.32 -8.43
N GLN A 119 9.12 -16.38 -9.13
CA GLN A 119 7.77 -16.45 -9.71
C GLN A 119 6.66 -16.30 -8.65
N GLU A 120 6.88 -16.79 -7.43
CA GLU A 120 5.93 -16.64 -6.33
C GLU A 120 5.76 -15.17 -5.93
N ASP A 121 6.83 -14.37 -5.98
CA ASP A 121 6.75 -12.93 -5.72
C ASP A 121 5.89 -12.22 -6.77
N TYR A 122 6.07 -12.54 -8.06
CA TYR A 122 5.24 -11.98 -9.13
C TYR A 122 3.77 -12.39 -9.01
N GLN A 123 3.49 -13.66 -8.68
CA GLN A 123 2.12 -14.13 -8.46
C GLN A 123 1.45 -13.42 -7.27
N ARG A 124 2.22 -13.18 -6.20
CA ARG A 124 1.76 -12.41 -5.04
C ARG A 124 1.47 -10.95 -5.41
N VAL A 125 2.35 -10.29 -6.17
CA VAL A 125 2.13 -8.93 -6.66
C VAL A 125 0.87 -8.85 -7.50
N GLU A 126 0.66 -9.78 -8.44
CA GLU A 126 -0.56 -9.79 -9.26
C GLU A 126 -1.84 -9.98 -8.41
N LYS A 127 -1.76 -10.81 -7.36
CA LYS A 127 -2.85 -10.95 -6.38
C LYS A 127 -3.12 -9.62 -5.64
N TYR A 128 -2.07 -8.91 -5.23
CA TYR A 128 -2.19 -7.62 -4.55
C TYR A 128 -2.72 -6.52 -5.46
N ARG A 129 -2.29 -6.49 -6.72
CA ARG A 129 -2.78 -5.57 -7.74
C ARG A 129 -4.29 -5.71 -7.93
N LYS A 130 -4.81 -6.93 -8.08
CA LYS A 130 -6.26 -7.19 -8.18
C LYS A 130 -7.05 -6.70 -6.96
N ALA A 131 -6.49 -6.84 -5.77
CA ALA A 131 -7.11 -6.33 -4.55
C ALA A 131 -7.11 -4.80 -4.50
N ALA A 132 -6.01 -4.17 -4.91
CA ALA A 132 -5.90 -2.72 -5.01
C ALA A 132 -6.90 -2.15 -6.02
N ASP A 133 -7.01 -2.75 -7.21
CA ASP A 133 -7.99 -2.38 -8.24
C ASP A 133 -9.41 -2.41 -7.69
N ARG A 134 -9.77 -3.49 -6.97
CA ARG A 134 -11.09 -3.63 -6.35
C ARG A 134 -11.35 -2.53 -5.31
N ILE A 135 -10.36 -2.18 -4.49
CA ILE A 135 -10.48 -1.10 -3.50
C ILE A 135 -10.67 0.25 -4.17
N LEU A 136 -9.87 0.57 -5.20
CA LEU A 136 -9.98 1.84 -5.94
C LEU A 136 -11.35 2.00 -6.58
N MET A 137 -11.87 0.97 -7.25
CA MET A 137 -13.19 0.99 -7.88
C MET A 137 -14.31 1.30 -6.88
N THR A 138 -14.26 0.71 -5.67
CA THR A 138 -15.22 1.01 -4.61
C THR A 138 -15.09 2.45 -4.12
N MET A 139 -13.87 2.92 -3.84
CA MET A 139 -13.61 4.28 -3.36
C MET A 139 -14.09 5.36 -4.34
N ASP A 140 -13.93 5.13 -5.64
CA ASP A 140 -14.42 6.02 -6.70
C ASP A 140 -15.96 6.09 -6.74
N SER A 141 -16.61 4.93 -6.61
CA SER A 141 -18.08 4.83 -6.65
C SER A 141 -18.77 5.54 -5.47
N GLU A 142 -18.14 5.56 -4.29
CA GLU A 142 -18.67 6.19 -3.09
C GLU A 142 -18.37 7.70 -2.99
N GLY A 143 -17.68 8.24 -3.99
CA GLY A 143 -17.39 9.66 -4.10
C GLY A 143 -16.47 10.22 -3.02
N ASP A 144 -15.45 9.47 -2.63
CA ASP A 144 -14.39 10.00 -1.75
C ASP A 144 -13.58 11.08 -2.50
N ASP A 145 -13.82 12.35 -2.15
CA ASP A 145 -13.24 13.50 -2.84
C ASP A 145 -11.70 13.54 -2.75
N GLU A 146 -11.07 12.82 -1.82
CA GLU A 146 -9.61 12.75 -1.75
C GLU A 146 -9.00 12.03 -2.97
N TYR A 147 -9.73 11.06 -3.56
CA TYR A 147 -9.34 10.40 -4.80
C TYR A 147 -9.91 11.10 -6.05
N LYS A 148 -10.94 11.94 -5.91
CA LYS A 148 -11.46 12.79 -7.01
C LYS A 148 -10.74 14.12 -7.17
N ALA A 149 -10.04 14.61 -6.14
CA ALA A 149 -9.19 15.80 -6.20
C ALA A 149 -7.89 15.48 -6.94
N ILE A 150 -8.04 15.11 -8.22
CA ILE A 150 -6.94 14.80 -9.11
C ILE A 150 -6.28 16.12 -9.48
N LYS A 151 -4.99 16.22 -9.18
CA LYS A 151 -4.14 17.25 -9.73
C LYS A 151 -3.45 16.66 -10.95
N GLU A 152 -3.83 17.12 -12.13
CA GLU A 152 -3.08 16.82 -13.35
C GLU A 152 -1.72 17.53 -13.28
N ILE A 153 -0.66 16.77 -13.54
CA ILE A 153 0.71 17.28 -13.63
C ILE A 153 1.22 16.96 -15.02
N GLU A 154 1.39 18.00 -15.84
CA GLU A 154 2.05 17.86 -17.13
C GLU A 154 3.57 17.70 -16.91
N ILE A 155 4.13 16.62 -17.45
CA ILE A 155 5.57 16.35 -17.41
C ILE A 155 6.14 16.65 -18.80
N ASN A 156 6.78 17.81 -18.94
CA ASN A 156 7.49 18.19 -20.16
C ASN A 156 8.94 17.70 -20.09
N GLY A 157 9.29 16.69 -20.89
CA GLY A 157 10.66 16.15 -20.90
C GLY A 157 10.82 14.87 -21.71
N CYS A 158 12.04 14.34 -21.73
CA CYS A 158 12.39 13.08 -22.37
C CYS A 158 13.03 12.16 -21.33
N VAL A 159 12.74 10.85 -21.40
CA VAL A 159 13.42 9.83 -20.60
C VAL A 159 14.41 9.11 -21.51
N SER A 160 15.68 9.08 -21.11
CA SER A 160 16.71 8.31 -21.82
C SER A 160 16.80 6.91 -21.21
N VAL A 161 16.62 5.88 -22.04
CA VAL A 161 16.75 4.48 -21.67
C VAL A 161 17.88 3.81 -22.48
N PRO A 162 18.46 2.69 -22.02
CA PRO A 162 19.44 1.93 -22.81
C PRO A 162 18.85 1.52 -24.17
N GLN A 163 19.68 1.47 -25.23
CA GLN A 163 19.24 1.03 -26.57
C GLN A 163 18.62 -0.37 -26.61
N SER A 164 18.90 -1.21 -25.61
CA SER A 164 18.32 -2.54 -25.50
C SER A 164 16.87 -2.54 -24.99
N CYS A 165 16.39 -1.41 -24.44
CA CYS A 165 15.05 -1.29 -23.90
C CYS A 165 14.08 -0.95 -25.02
N SER A 166 13.09 -1.81 -25.25
CA SER A 166 12.04 -1.52 -26.24
C SER A 166 11.04 -0.50 -25.71
N GLU A 167 10.28 0.11 -26.63
CA GLU A 167 9.17 1.00 -26.27
C GLU A 167 8.14 0.29 -25.38
N ASP A 168 7.77 -0.96 -25.71
CA ASP A 168 6.85 -1.77 -24.91
C ASP A 168 7.39 -2.06 -23.50
N GLU A 169 8.69 -2.37 -23.37
CA GLU A 169 9.32 -2.60 -22.07
C GLU A 169 9.31 -1.31 -21.23
N PHE A 170 9.60 -0.16 -21.85
CA PHE A 170 9.53 1.13 -21.19
C PHE A 170 8.10 1.47 -20.75
N LEU A 171 7.14 1.34 -21.66
CA LEU A 171 5.72 1.60 -21.40
C LEU A 171 5.21 0.77 -20.24
N GLN A 172 5.51 -0.53 -20.23
CA GLN A 172 5.10 -1.40 -19.13
C GLN A 172 5.68 -0.91 -17.80
N LYS A 173 7.00 -0.64 -17.73
CA LYS A 173 7.63 -0.14 -16.50
C LYS A 173 7.09 1.22 -16.06
N PHE A 174 6.77 2.10 -17.01
CA PHE A 174 6.24 3.41 -16.71
C PHE A 174 4.79 3.33 -16.20
N ILE A 175 3.94 2.53 -16.84
CA ILE A 175 2.56 2.29 -16.40
C ILE A 175 2.58 1.62 -15.02
N ASP A 176 3.41 0.59 -14.82
CA ASP A 176 3.58 -0.06 -13.52
C ASP A 176 3.97 0.95 -12.43
N PHE A 177 4.91 1.87 -12.74
CA PHE A 177 5.29 2.94 -11.82
C PHE A 177 4.12 3.87 -11.47
N ILE A 178 3.33 4.30 -12.45
CA ILE A 178 2.17 5.16 -12.24
C ILE A 178 1.11 4.45 -11.38
N GLU A 179 0.75 3.22 -11.75
CA GLU A 179 -0.29 2.43 -11.07
C GLU A 179 0.11 2.05 -9.64
N ASN A 180 1.37 1.70 -9.41
CA ASN A 180 1.89 1.40 -8.07
C ASN A 180 1.81 2.60 -7.11
N ASN A 181 1.72 3.82 -7.64
CA ASN A 181 1.52 5.04 -6.87
C ASN A 181 0.05 5.47 -6.77
N TYR A 182 -0.89 4.65 -7.26
CA TYR A 182 -2.32 4.99 -7.34
C TYR A 182 -2.60 6.23 -8.20
N TRP A 183 -1.77 6.45 -9.21
CA TRP A 183 -1.95 7.55 -10.16
C TRP A 183 -2.59 7.02 -11.44
N SER A 184 -3.13 7.94 -12.23
CA SER A 184 -3.58 7.67 -13.59
C SER A 184 -2.68 8.40 -14.58
N PHE A 185 -2.40 7.76 -15.71
CA PHE A 185 -1.67 8.38 -16.81
C PHE A 185 -2.59 8.52 -18.02
N GLY A 186 -2.91 9.76 -18.37
CA GLY A 186 -3.65 10.11 -19.59
C GLY A 186 -2.68 10.68 -20.62
N GLY A 187 -2.11 9.83 -21.48
CA GLY A 187 -1.12 10.25 -22.47
C GLY A 187 -0.61 9.10 -23.33
N GLY A 188 0.28 9.40 -24.27
CA GLY A 188 0.99 8.42 -25.08
C GLY A 188 2.50 8.64 -25.00
N VAL A 189 3.27 7.58 -25.24
CA VAL A 189 4.73 7.70 -25.41
C VAL A 189 5.02 8.00 -26.87
N LYS A 190 6.03 8.83 -27.11
CA LYS A 190 6.55 9.10 -28.44
C LYS A 190 8.07 8.93 -28.39
N GLU A 191 8.58 8.01 -29.21
CA GLU A 191 10.01 7.87 -29.38
C GLU A 191 10.58 9.11 -30.09
N ILE A 192 11.56 9.75 -29.44
CA ILE A 192 12.31 10.86 -30.04
C ILE A 192 13.60 10.27 -30.58
N ASN A 193 13.55 9.88 -31.85
CA ASN A 193 14.73 9.47 -32.58
C ASN A 193 15.60 10.70 -32.83
N GLU A 194 16.81 10.74 -32.26
CA GLU A 194 17.84 11.72 -32.65
C GLU A 194 18.29 11.43 -34.09
N LYS A 195 17.51 11.89 -35.07
CA LYS A 195 17.96 12.06 -36.44
C LYS A 195 17.41 13.37 -37.01
N GLN A 196 18.36 14.32 -37.10
CA GLN A 196 18.54 15.40 -38.08
C GLN A 196 17.31 16.05 -38.71
#